data_AF-A0AA88LYL1-F1
#
_entry.id   AF-A0AA88LYL1-F1
#
_cell.length_a   1.000
_cell.length_b   1.000
_cell.length_c   1.000
_cell.angle_alpha   90.00
_cell.angle_beta   90.00
_cell.angle_gamma   90.00
#
_symmetry.space_group_name_H-M   'P 1'
#
loop_
_entity.id
_entity.type
_entity.pdbx_description
1 polymer ?
#
loop_
_entity_poly.entity_id
_entity_poly.type
_entity_poly.pdbx_seq_one_letter_code
_entity_poly.pdbx_strand_id
1 'polypeptide(L)'
;MSVMLLVLAQPAAAHPQCLDFEPPFKPLWHLEFCAQYEEFGCCDQKTDNVIAERYWDIIDQLEVAGDELCADTLKEIMCQECSPYAAHLYDAEDPYTPVRELPGLCFGYCSEFYGKCRHVVKYLTESQLLRDTSERDVSTFCSVVDLSDRDYCYPNVLKSPDLNSNLGQVVEDPRGCLQLCLTEVANNLRNPVLMLHSDDDTHRMFIAEQVGFVWVYLPDGSRLEQPFLDMSGEVLTTPWLGDERGFLGMAFHPKYRDNGRFFIYYSIQVNSKLEKIRISEMKVSAYDMNTADPYSERVILEIEEPAANHNGGQLLFGVDGYLYIFTGDGGKAGDPFGKYGNAQNKSALLGKSSAH
;
A
#
# COMPACT_ATOMS: atom_id res chain seq x y z
N MET A 1 11.49 13.26 39.48
CA MET A 1 10.32 12.35 39.36
C MET A 1 10.19 11.99 37.89
N SER A 2 10.54 10.76 37.53
CA SER A 2 10.37 10.26 36.16
C SER A 2 8.92 9.80 36.01
N VAL A 3 8.15 10.49 35.17
CA VAL A 3 6.81 10.03 34.78
C VAL A 3 7.02 9.05 33.63
N MET A 4 6.90 7.77 33.92
CA MET A 4 6.90 6.71 32.91
C MET A 4 5.50 6.68 32.31
N LEU A 5 5.33 7.23 31.10
CA LEU A 5 4.09 7.08 30.34
C LEU A 5 4.03 5.63 29.83
N LEU A 6 3.32 4.77 30.56
CA LEU A 6 2.90 3.47 30.06
C LEU A 6 1.76 3.69 29.06
N VAL A 7 2.11 3.86 27.78
CA VAL A 7 1.13 3.73 26.70
C VAL A 7 0.83 2.24 26.58
N LEU A 8 -0.31 1.81 27.13
CA LEU A 8 -0.88 0.51 26.82
C LEU A 8 -1.33 0.58 25.36
N ALA A 9 -0.48 0.10 24.44
CA ALA A 9 -0.90 -0.15 23.08
C ALA A 9 -2.03 -1.18 23.14
N GLN A 10 -3.25 -0.75 22.84
CA GLN A 10 -4.34 -1.68 22.62
C GLN A 10 -3.97 -2.57 21.43
N PRO A 11 -4.32 -3.87 21.46
CA PRO A 11 -4.13 -4.73 20.31
C PRO A 11 -4.88 -4.12 19.12
N ALA A 12 -4.14 -3.65 18.12
CA ALA A 12 -4.69 -3.22 16.85
C ALA A 12 -4.99 -4.49 16.04
N ALA A 13 -6.25 -4.71 15.71
CA ALA A 13 -6.64 -5.69 14.70
C ALA A 13 -6.74 -4.95 13.37
N ALA A 14 -6.08 -5.47 12.34
CA ALA A 14 -6.28 -4.97 10.99
C ALA A 14 -7.74 -5.20 10.58
N HIS A 15 -8.34 -4.20 9.93
CA HIS A 15 -9.64 -4.38 9.31
C HIS A 15 -9.49 -5.32 8.11
N PRO A 16 -10.50 -6.15 7.80
CA PRO A 16 -10.59 -6.84 6.52
C PRO A 16 -10.44 -5.89 5.32
N GLN A 17 -10.13 -6.44 4.15
CA GLN A 17 -9.73 -5.69 2.96
C GLN A 17 -10.57 -6.12 1.74
N CYS A 18 -10.83 -5.17 0.84
CA CYS A 18 -11.50 -5.39 -0.45
C CYS A 18 -10.51 -5.75 -1.57
N LEU A 19 -11.03 -6.18 -2.73
CA LEU A 19 -10.21 -6.62 -3.87
C LEU A 19 -9.37 -5.50 -4.51
N ASP A 20 -9.72 -4.25 -4.24
CA ASP A 20 -9.03 -3.03 -4.69
C ASP A 20 -8.03 -2.49 -3.65
N PHE A 21 -7.74 -3.27 -2.60
CA PHE A 21 -6.88 -2.88 -1.47
C PHE A 21 -7.46 -1.77 -0.59
N GLU A 22 -8.73 -1.39 -0.80
CA GLU A 22 -9.43 -0.44 0.06
C GLU A 22 -10.10 -1.14 1.26
N PRO A 23 -10.37 -0.41 2.35
CA PRO A 23 -11.15 -0.95 3.45
C PRO A 23 -12.63 -1.11 3.06
N PRO A 24 -13.33 -2.12 3.59
CA PRO A 24 -14.77 -2.23 3.43
C PRO A 24 -15.47 -1.01 4.04
N PHE A 25 -16.59 -0.64 3.42
CA PHE A 25 -17.31 0.58 3.70
C PHE A 25 -18.82 0.32 3.75
N LYS A 26 -19.56 1.31 4.27
CA LYS A 26 -21.01 1.36 4.10
C LYS A 26 -21.32 2.09 2.79
N PRO A 27 -21.93 1.45 1.78
CA PRO A 27 -22.27 2.11 0.53
C PRO A 27 -23.19 3.31 0.75
N LEU A 28 -23.00 4.35 -0.07
CA LEU A 28 -23.80 5.58 -0.02
C LEU A 28 -25.25 5.38 -0.49
N TRP A 29 -25.48 4.35 -1.31
CA TRP A 29 -26.77 4.00 -1.90
C TRP A 29 -27.08 2.53 -1.69
N HIS A 30 -28.36 2.19 -1.73
CA HIS A 30 -28.86 0.82 -1.59
C HIS A 30 -28.29 -0.12 -2.64
N LEU A 31 -27.93 -1.34 -2.23
CA LEU A 31 -27.53 -2.43 -3.10
C LEU A 31 -28.75 -3.29 -3.43
N GLU A 32 -29.13 -3.36 -4.71
CA GLU A 32 -30.32 -4.09 -5.13
C GLU A 32 -30.07 -5.61 -5.21
N PHE A 33 -28.84 -6.01 -5.58
CA PHE A 33 -28.52 -7.41 -5.83
C PHE A 33 -27.91 -8.07 -4.59
N CYS A 34 -26.75 -7.61 -4.13
CA CYS A 34 -25.99 -8.14 -3.00
C CYS A 34 -26.35 -7.45 -1.68
N ALA A 35 -27.65 -7.24 -1.43
CA ALA A 35 -28.19 -6.50 -0.29
C ALA A 35 -27.69 -6.96 1.09
N GLN A 36 -27.23 -8.21 1.23
CA GLN A 36 -26.62 -8.68 2.49
C GLN A 36 -25.36 -7.90 2.92
N TYR A 37 -24.74 -7.13 2.02
CA TYR A 37 -23.53 -6.34 2.28
C TYR A 37 -23.79 -4.83 2.33
N GLU A 38 -25.05 -4.39 2.37
CA GLU A 38 -25.42 -2.97 2.36
C GLU A 38 -25.02 -2.21 3.63
N GLU A 39 -24.93 -2.89 4.76
CA GLU A 39 -24.51 -2.24 6.01
C GLU A 39 -23.00 -2.07 6.10
N PHE A 40 -22.25 -3.04 5.57
CA PHE A 40 -20.78 -3.05 5.62
C PHE A 40 -20.22 -4.11 4.66
N GLY A 41 -19.50 -3.67 3.62
CA GLY A 41 -18.97 -4.56 2.57
C GLY A 41 -18.03 -3.84 1.60
N CYS A 42 -17.78 -4.45 0.44
CA CYS A 42 -16.81 -3.98 -0.56
C CYS A 42 -17.44 -3.47 -1.86
N CYS A 43 -18.76 -3.31 -1.91
CA CYS A 43 -19.46 -2.90 -3.12
C CYS A 43 -20.17 -1.56 -2.94
N ASP A 44 -20.04 -0.72 -3.96
CA ASP A 44 -20.97 0.35 -4.24
C ASP A 44 -22.07 -0.12 -5.20
N GLN A 45 -23.02 0.76 -5.52
CA GLN A 45 -24.12 0.45 -6.43
C GLN A 45 -23.64 0.08 -7.84
N LYS A 46 -22.51 0.61 -8.29
CA LYS A 46 -21.98 0.32 -9.63
C LYS A 46 -21.46 -1.11 -9.68
N THR A 47 -20.66 -1.52 -8.71
CA THR A 47 -20.14 -2.89 -8.61
C THR A 47 -21.27 -3.89 -8.42
N ASP A 48 -22.25 -3.57 -7.57
CA ASP A 48 -23.45 -4.39 -7.37
C ASP A 48 -24.21 -4.66 -8.69
N ASN A 49 -24.40 -3.62 -9.51
CA ASN A 49 -25.04 -3.75 -10.82
C ASN A 49 -24.21 -4.58 -11.80
N VAL A 50 -22.88 -4.47 -11.78
CA VAL A 50 -22.00 -5.28 -12.64
C VAL A 50 -22.08 -6.76 -12.26
N ILE A 51 -22.13 -7.06 -10.96
CA ILE A 51 -22.31 -8.43 -10.47
C ILE A 51 -23.69 -8.96 -10.88
N ALA A 52 -24.74 -8.14 -10.75
CA ALA A 52 -26.09 -8.48 -11.16
C ALA A 52 -26.19 -8.77 -12.67
N GLU A 53 -25.58 -7.94 -13.52
CA GLU A 53 -25.54 -8.12 -14.97
C GLU A 53 -24.89 -9.46 -15.33
N ARG A 54 -23.69 -9.74 -14.77
CA ARG A 54 -22.99 -11.03 -14.97
C ARG A 54 -23.83 -12.21 -14.49
N TYR A 55 -24.55 -12.06 -13.38
CA TYR A 55 -25.41 -13.11 -12.86
C TYR A 55 -26.54 -13.45 -13.84
N TRP A 56 -27.25 -12.43 -14.32
CA TRP A 56 -28.37 -12.63 -15.26
C TRP A 56 -27.89 -13.20 -16.60
N ASP A 57 -26.73 -12.78 -17.09
CA ASP A 57 -26.10 -13.37 -18.27
C ASP A 57 -25.87 -14.89 -18.12
N ILE A 58 -25.52 -15.36 -16.92
CA ILE A 58 -25.34 -16.80 -16.65
C ILE A 58 -26.69 -17.50 -16.55
N ILE A 59 -27.64 -16.92 -15.80
CA ILE A 59 -28.98 -17.50 -15.61
C ILE A 59 -29.70 -17.68 -16.95
N ASP A 60 -29.61 -16.71 -17.86
CA ASP A 60 -30.24 -16.77 -19.18
C ASP A 60 -29.70 -17.92 -20.06
N GLN A 61 -28.52 -18.46 -19.74
CA GLN A 61 -27.95 -19.62 -20.42
C GLN A 61 -28.42 -20.96 -19.81
N LEU A 62 -29.13 -20.94 -18.69
CA LEU A 62 -29.59 -22.15 -17.99
C LEU A 62 -30.99 -22.55 -18.43
N GLU A 63 -31.21 -23.87 -18.50
CA GLU A 63 -32.57 -24.40 -18.64
C GLU A 63 -33.35 -24.19 -17.33
N VAL A 64 -34.67 -24.09 -17.41
CA VAL A 64 -35.57 -23.78 -16.28
C VAL A 64 -35.32 -24.63 -15.03
N ALA A 65 -34.94 -25.90 -15.18
CA ALA A 65 -34.64 -26.79 -14.06
C ALA A 65 -33.27 -26.54 -13.40
N GLY A 66 -32.31 -25.96 -14.13
CA GLY A 66 -31.00 -25.55 -13.59
C GLY A 66 -31.07 -24.23 -12.83
N ASP A 67 -31.94 -23.32 -13.27
CA ASP A 67 -32.23 -22.04 -12.62
C ASP A 67 -32.76 -22.25 -11.18
N GLU A 68 -33.84 -23.03 -11.01
CA GLU A 68 -34.49 -23.26 -9.70
C GLU A 68 -33.56 -23.89 -8.64
N LEU A 69 -32.51 -24.61 -9.04
CA LEU A 69 -31.61 -25.31 -8.13
C LEU A 69 -30.34 -24.51 -7.81
N CYS A 70 -29.88 -23.67 -8.73
CA CYS A 70 -28.57 -23.03 -8.64
C CYS A 70 -28.62 -21.52 -8.37
N ALA A 71 -29.69 -20.84 -8.78
CA ALA A 71 -29.84 -19.37 -8.71
C ALA A 71 -29.35 -18.76 -7.38
N ASP A 72 -29.91 -19.21 -6.26
CA ASP A 72 -29.58 -18.66 -4.94
C ASP A 72 -28.10 -18.89 -4.57
N THR A 73 -27.59 -20.10 -4.78
CA THR A 73 -26.19 -20.45 -4.45
C THR A 73 -25.21 -19.71 -5.35
N LEU A 74 -25.55 -19.53 -6.63
CA LEU A 74 -24.77 -18.76 -7.58
C LEU A 74 -24.71 -17.28 -7.16
N LYS A 75 -25.87 -16.71 -6.81
CA LYS A 75 -25.95 -15.34 -6.29
C LYS A 75 -25.09 -15.17 -5.04
N GLU A 76 -25.16 -16.09 -4.09
CA GLU A 76 -24.34 -16.05 -2.88
C GLU A 76 -22.83 -16.04 -3.18
N ILE A 77 -22.39 -16.88 -4.14
CA ILE A 77 -20.97 -16.94 -4.52
C ILE A 77 -20.52 -15.66 -5.22
N MET A 78 -21.30 -15.16 -6.17
CA MET A 78 -20.94 -13.94 -6.91
C MET A 78 -20.91 -12.72 -5.99
N CYS A 79 -21.82 -12.65 -5.01
CA CYS A 79 -21.82 -11.58 -4.03
C CYS A 79 -20.64 -11.63 -3.05
N GLN A 80 -19.78 -12.66 -3.06
CA GLN A 80 -18.56 -12.64 -2.25
C GLN A 80 -17.56 -11.57 -2.68
N GLU A 81 -17.67 -11.03 -3.90
CA GLU A 81 -16.94 -9.82 -4.31
C GLU A 81 -17.32 -8.60 -3.43
N CYS A 82 -18.51 -8.59 -2.85
CA CYS A 82 -18.99 -7.56 -1.92
C CYS A 82 -18.72 -7.87 -0.45
N SER A 83 -18.17 -9.05 -0.14
CA SER A 83 -17.86 -9.45 1.24
C SER A 83 -16.83 -8.49 1.84
N PRO A 84 -16.96 -8.09 3.12
CA PRO A 84 -15.90 -7.33 3.79
C PRO A 84 -14.58 -8.10 3.85
N TYR A 85 -14.60 -9.42 3.66
CA TYR A 85 -13.41 -10.28 3.59
C TYR A 85 -13.04 -10.67 2.15
N ALA A 86 -13.45 -9.90 1.15
CA ALA A 86 -13.25 -10.26 -0.26
C ALA A 86 -11.78 -10.51 -0.59
N ALA A 87 -10.84 -9.67 -0.13
CA ALA A 87 -9.42 -9.89 -0.38
C ALA A 87 -8.96 -11.27 0.10
N HIS A 88 -9.33 -11.67 1.31
CA HIS A 88 -8.96 -12.97 1.85
C HIS A 88 -9.64 -14.13 1.10
N LEU A 89 -10.94 -14.01 0.81
CA LEU A 89 -11.68 -15.04 0.08
C LEU A 89 -11.10 -15.30 -1.31
N TYR A 90 -10.55 -14.29 -1.96
CA TYR A 90 -9.97 -14.39 -3.30
C TYR A 90 -8.43 -14.44 -3.31
N ASP A 91 -7.78 -14.58 -2.14
CA ASP A 91 -6.31 -14.62 -2.00
C ASP A 91 -5.61 -13.39 -2.64
N ALA A 92 -6.26 -12.23 -2.48
CA ALA A 92 -5.88 -10.93 -3.03
C ALA A 92 -5.37 -9.96 -1.94
N GLU A 93 -4.74 -10.50 -0.90
CA GLU A 93 -4.18 -9.71 0.21
C GLU A 93 -2.86 -9.01 -0.17
N ASP A 94 -2.19 -9.48 -1.23
CA ASP A 94 -0.96 -8.90 -1.74
C ASP A 94 -0.98 -8.75 -3.28
N PRO A 95 -0.28 -7.75 -3.85
CA PRO A 95 -0.33 -7.47 -5.29
C PRO A 95 0.47 -8.47 -6.15
N TYR A 96 1.18 -9.43 -5.56
CA TYR A 96 2.00 -10.41 -6.25
C TYR A 96 1.31 -11.77 -6.38
N THR A 97 0.31 -12.06 -5.56
CA THR A 97 -0.51 -13.27 -5.63
C THR A 97 -1.62 -13.10 -6.67
N PRO A 98 -1.73 -14.01 -7.67
CA PRO A 98 -2.83 -13.98 -8.62
C PRO A 98 -4.18 -14.15 -7.92
N VAL A 99 -5.05 -13.17 -8.08
CA VAL A 99 -6.42 -13.20 -7.56
C VAL A 99 -7.14 -14.46 -8.07
N ARG A 100 -7.76 -15.20 -7.15
CA ARG A 100 -8.56 -16.39 -7.48
C ARG A 100 -9.77 -15.99 -8.33
N GLU A 101 -10.23 -16.89 -9.19
CA GLU A 101 -11.44 -16.65 -9.99
C GLU A 101 -12.73 -17.05 -9.25
N LEU A 102 -12.60 -17.89 -8.22
CA LEU A 102 -13.69 -18.27 -7.31
C LEU A 102 -13.29 -17.98 -5.86
N PRO A 103 -14.24 -17.56 -5.02
CA PRO A 103 -13.96 -17.35 -3.60
C PRO A 103 -13.63 -18.67 -2.92
N GLY A 104 -12.86 -18.58 -1.85
CA GLY A 104 -12.56 -19.66 -0.93
C GLY A 104 -13.81 -20.19 -0.25
N LEU A 105 -14.22 -21.41 -0.60
CA LEU A 105 -15.42 -22.04 -0.04
C LEU A 105 -15.04 -23.11 0.98
N CYS A 106 -15.68 -23.08 2.16
CA CYS A 106 -15.54 -24.15 3.12
C CYS A 106 -16.03 -25.46 2.51
N PHE A 107 -15.32 -26.56 2.75
CA PHE A 107 -15.60 -27.86 2.12
C PHE A 107 -17.08 -28.28 2.12
N GLY A 108 -17.80 -28.06 3.23
CA GLY A 108 -19.22 -28.38 3.34
C GLY A 108 -20.11 -27.59 2.38
N TYR A 109 -19.89 -26.26 2.31
CA TYR A 109 -20.62 -25.39 1.39
C TYR A 109 -20.19 -25.63 -0.06
N CYS A 110 -18.89 -25.85 -0.30
CA CYS A 110 -18.40 -26.24 -1.62
C CYS A 110 -19.07 -27.51 -2.14
N SER A 111 -19.28 -28.51 -1.27
CA SER A 111 -19.94 -29.76 -1.65
C SER A 111 -21.40 -29.54 -2.08
N GLU A 112 -22.10 -28.62 -1.40
CA GLU A 112 -23.46 -28.21 -1.77
C GLU A 112 -23.48 -27.46 -3.10
N PHE A 113 -22.59 -26.48 -3.28
CA PHE A 113 -22.41 -25.76 -4.53
C PHE A 113 -22.09 -26.71 -5.68
N TYR A 114 -21.16 -27.65 -5.52
CA TYR A 114 -20.85 -28.64 -6.53
C TYR A 114 -22.08 -29.49 -6.91
N GLY A 115 -22.87 -29.91 -5.92
CA GLY A 115 -24.08 -30.68 -6.13
C GLY A 115 -25.13 -29.95 -6.98
N LYS A 116 -25.36 -28.67 -6.68
CA LYS A 116 -26.38 -27.82 -7.32
C LYS A 116 -25.91 -27.16 -8.61
N CYS A 117 -24.67 -26.69 -8.65
CA CYS A 117 -24.17 -25.67 -9.57
C CYS A 117 -22.90 -26.07 -10.34
N ARG A 118 -22.41 -27.31 -10.29
CA ARG A 118 -21.18 -27.67 -11.05
C ARG A 118 -21.23 -27.30 -12.54
N HIS A 119 -22.42 -27.31 -13.15
CA HIS A 119 -22.61 -27.01 -14.56
C HIS A 119 -22.43 -25.52 -14.93
N VAL A 120 -22.51 -24.61 -13.95
CA VAL A 120 -22.25 -23.17 -14.15
C VAL A 120 -20.78 -22.79 -13.98
N VAL A 121 -19.93 -23.68 -13.44
CA VAL A 121 -18.51 -23.38 -13.17
C VAL A 121 -17.80 -22.87 -14.43
N LYS A 122 -18.10 -23.43 -15.61
CA LYS A 122 -17.52 -22.98 -16.89
C LYS A 122 -17.77 -21.50 -17.22
N TYR A 123 -18.83 -20.89 -16.68
CA TYR A 123 -19.16 -19.47 -16.86
C TYR A 123 -18.56 -18.57 -15.78
N LEU A 124 -18.11 -19.15 -14.65
CA LEU A 124 -17.55 -18.40 -13.53
C LEU A 124 -16.03 -18.25 -13.60
N THR A 125 -15.37 -19.10 -14.39
CA THR A 125 -13.92 -19.18 -14.42
C THR A 125 -13.42 -19.55 -15.82
N GLU A 126 -12.31 -18.94 -16.23
CA GLU A 126 -11.49 -19.29 -17.39
C GLU A 126 -10.40 -20.33 -17.07
N SER A 127 -10.13 -20.59 -15.78
CA SER A 127 -9.18 -21.60 -15.33
C SER A 127 -9.57 -23.00 -15.79
N GLN A 128 -8.73 -23.59 -16.65
CA GLN A 128 -8.90 -24.97 -17.11
C GLN A 128 -8.88 -25.97 -15.95
N LEU A 129 -8.08 -25.69 -14.90
CA LEU A 129 -8.01 -26.54 -13.72
C LEU A 129 -9.36 -26.62 -12.99
N LEU A 130 -10.01 -25.48 -12.78
CA LEU A 130 -11.32 -25.44 -12.11
C LEU A 130 -12.40 -26.11 -12.97
N ARG A 131 -12.38 -25.87 -14.29
CA ARG A 131 -13.29 -26.53 -15.25
C ARG A 131 -13.13 -28.05 -15.22
N ASP A 132 -11.91 -28.56 -15.40
CA ASP A 132 -11.63 -30.01 -15.44
C ASP A 132 -11.99 -30.70 -14.11
N THR A 133 -11.66 -30.07 -12.98
CA THR A 133 -11.94 -30.65 -11.66
C THR A 133 -13.43 -30.62 -11.34
N SER A 134 -14.19 -29.63 -11.84
CA SER A 134 -15.65 -29.56 -11.68
C SER A 134 -16.38 -30.74 -12.35
N GLU A 135 -15.83 -31.29 -13.44
CA GLU A 135 -16.41 -32.44 -14.15
C GLU A 135 -16.01 -33.79 -13.54
N ARG A 136 -14.97 -33.81 -12.70
CA ARG A 136 -14.37 -35.04 -12.19
C ARG A 136 -15.09 -35.58 -10.95
N ASP A 137 -14.92 -34.91 -9.81
CA ASP A 137 -15.53 -35.29 -8.54
C ASP A 137 -15.49 -34.14 -7.53
N VAL A 138 -16.40 -34.18 -6.56
CA VAL A 138 -16.57 -33.14 -5.52
C VAL A 138 -15.31 -32.94 -4.68
N SER A 139 -14.57 -34.01 -4.36
CA SER A 139 -13.42 -33.92 -3.45
C SER A 139 -12.27 -33.17 -4.11
N THR A 140 -12.03 -33.46 -5.40
CA THR A 140 -10.98 -32.83 -6.18
C THR A 140 -11.31 -31.36 -6.43
N PHE A 141 -12.54 -31.06 -6.86
CA PHE A 141 -12.98 -29.67 -7.06
C PHE A 141 -12.87 -28.86 -5.77
N CYS A 142 -13.45 -29.36 -4.67
CA CYS A 142 -13.44 -28.64 -3.41
C CYS A 142 -12.04 -28.50 -2.81
N SER A 143 -11.11 -29.43 -3.06
CA SER A 143 -9.72 -29.25 -2.63
C SER A 143 -8.98 -28.09 -3.34
N VAL A 144 -9.42 -27.71 -4.55
CA VAL A 144 -8.85 -26.57 -5.29
C VAL A 144 -9.48 -25.26 -4.80
N VAL A 145 -10.79 -25.29 -4.50
CA VAL A 145 -11.55 -24.11 -4.07
C VAL A 145 -11.35 -23.78 -2.58
N ASP A 146 -11.04 -24.77 -1.73
CA ASP A 146 -10.82 -24.60 -0.29
C ASP A 146 -9.66 -23.64 0.02
N LEU A 147 -9.77 -22.95 1.16
CA LEU A 147 -8.67 -22.17 1.74
C LEU A 147 -7.95 -23.01 2.79
N SER A 148 -6.66 -22.75 2.95
CA SER A 148 -5.85 -23.39 4.00
C SER A 148 -6.34 -23.01 5.41
N ASP A 149 -6.88 -21.79 5.56
CA ASP A 149 -7.52 -21.32 6.79
C ASP A 149 -9.02 -21.63 6.79
N ARG A 150 -9.43 -22.48 7.74
CA ARG A 150 -10.82 -22.97 7.85
C ARG A 150 -11.77 -21.97 8.51
N ASP A 151 -11.25 -20.98 9.21
CA ASP A 151 -12.06 -19.96 9.88
C ASP A 151 -12.41 -18.81 8.93
N TYR A 152 -11.68 -18.70 7.81
CA TYR A 152 -11.81 -17.61 6.83
C TYR A 152 -12.43 -18.02 5.48
N CYS A 153 -12.88 -19.27 5.33
CA CYS A 153 -13.64 -19.69 4.15
C CYS A 153 -15.13 -19.31 4.24
N TYR A 154 -15.79 -19.14 3.10
CA TYR A 154 -17.24 -18.89 3.05
C TYR A 154 -18.06 -20.18 3.31
N PRO A 155 -19.15 -20.14 4.11
CA PRO A 155 -19.73 -18.98 4.80
C PRO A 155 -19.24 -18.80 6.25
N ASN A 156 -18.27 -19.58 6.72
CA ASN A 156 -17.82 -19.53 8.12
C ASN A 156 -17.26 -18.16 8.50
N VAL A 157 -16.54 -17.51 7.59
CA VAL A 157 -15.97 -16.17 7.81
C VAL A 157 -17.01 -15.14 8.25
N LEU A 158 -18.24 -15.23 7.71
CA LEU A 158 -19.36 -14.32 8.06
C LEU A 158 -20.07 -14.70 9.37
N LYS A 159 -19.82 -15.90 9.89
CA LYS A 159 -20.45 -16.43 11.09
C LYS A 159 -19.53 -16.39 12.31
N SER A 160 -18.23 -16.16 12.11
CA SER A 160 -17.25 -16.12 13.19
C SER A 160 -17.49 -14.93 14.12
N PRO A 161 -17.85 -15.14 15.40
CA PRO A 161 -18.07 -14.04 16.34
C PRO A 161 -16.78 -13.26 16.60
N ASP A 162 -15.64 -13.95 16.61
CA ASP A 162 -14.34 -13.34 16.87
C ASP A 162 -13.96 -12.37 15.74
N LEU A 163 -14.19 -12.76 14.48
CA LEU A 163 -13.91 -11.91 13.32
C LEU A 163 -14.91 -10.75 13.19
N ASN A 164 -16.19 -11.00 13.47
CA ASN A 164 -17.27 -10.06 13.16
C ASN A 164 -17.68 -9.15 14.32
N SER A 165 -17.25 -9.43 15.57
CA SER A 165 -17.72 -8.70 16.78
C SER A 165 -17.47 -7.19 16.75
N ASN A 166 -16.40 -6.75 16.10
CA ASN A 166 -16.00 -5.34 16.00
C ASN A 166 -15.93 -4.85 14.54
N LEU A 167 -16.44 -5.64 13.60
CA LEU A 167 -16.36 -5.31 12.18
C LEU A 167 -17.17 -4.04 11.88
N GLY A 168 -16.55 -3.11 11.15
CA GLY A 168 -17.15 -1.81 10.80
C GLY A 168 -17.35 -0.84 11.97
N GLN A 169 -16.96 -1.18 13.20
CA GLN A 169 -17.00 -0.20 14.30
C GLN A 169 -15.83 0.77 14.16
N VAL A 170 -16.15 2.06 14.10
CA VAL A 170 -15.22 3.17 14.29
C VAL A 170 -15.58 3.81 15.61
N VAL A 171 -14.82 3.53 16.66
CA VAL A 171 -15.06 4.13 17.98
C VAL A 171 -14.39 5.51 18.02
N GLU A 172 -15.17 6.58 18.16
CA GLU A 172 -14.68 7.96 18.35
C GLU A 172 -15.19 8.53 19.68
N ASP A 173 -14.34 9.25 20.42
CA ASP A 173 -14.72 10.09 21.56
C ASP A 173 -14.51 11.58 21.22
N PRO A 174 -14.99 12.54 22.05
CA PRO A 174 -14.83 13.98 21.78
C PRO A 174 -13.37 14.49 21.70
N ARG A 175 -12.38 13.62 21.95
CA ARG A 175 -10.93 13.88 21.83
C ARG A 175 -10.30 13.17 20.62
N GLY A 176 -11.09 12.43 19.83
CA GLY A 176 -10.68 11.76 18.59
C GLY A 176 -11.02 10.26 18.58
N CYS A 177 -10.59 9.56 17.51
CA CYS A 177 -10.83 8.12 17.39
C CYS A 177 -10.14 7.33 18.52
N LEU A 178 -10.92 6.47 19.19
CA LEU A 178 -10.45 5.46 20.16
C LEU A 178 -9.83 4.24 19.45
N GLN A 179 -10.09 4.08 18.15
CA GLN A 179 -9.39 3.17 17.23
C GLN A 179 -8.54 3.97 16.21
N LEU A 180 -7.61 3.33 15.50
CA LEU A 180 -6.87 3.98 14.43
C LEU A 180 -7.82 4.28 13.26
N CYS A 181 -8.07 5.56 13.01
CA CYS A 181 -8.74 6.05 11.81
C CYS A 181 -7.69 6.56 10.83
N LEU A 182 -7.79 6.14 9.56
CA LEU A 182 -7.02 6.73 8.48
C LEU A 182 -7.82 7.87 7.86
N THR A 183 -7.19 9.02 7.67
CA THR A 183 -7.76 10.15 6.95
C THR A 183 -6.82 10.49 5.81
N GLU A 184 -7.38 10.59 4.61
CA GLU A 184 -6.62 11.06 3.46
C GLU A 184 -6.24 12.53 3.67
N VAL A 185 -4.94 12.82 3.70
CA VAL A 185 -4.40 14.18 3.89
C VAL A 185 -3.78 14.75 2.61
N ALA A 186 -3.53 13.91 1.62
CA ALA A 186 -2.94 14.28 0.34
C ALA A 186 -3.24 13.20 -0.72
N ASN A 187 -3.49 13.62 -1.95
CA ASN A 187 -3.72 12.73 -3.10
C ASN A 187 -3.01 13.24 -4.36
N ASN A 188 -3.09 12.45 -5.44
CA ASN A 188 -2.51 12.77 -6.74
C ASN A 188 -1.00 13.08 -6.68
N LEU A 189 -0.31 12.46 -5.70
CA LEU A 189 1.14 12.51 -5.54
C LEU A 189 1.82 11.53 -6.49
N ARG A 190 3.05 11.84 -6.90
CA ARG A 190 3.86 11.01 -7.80
C ARG A 190 4.96 10.28 -7.04
N ASN A 191 4.72 9.02 -6.68
CA ASN A 191 5.64 8.19 -5.89
C ASN A 191 6.16 8.95 -4.65
N PRO A 192 5.27 9.31 -3.69
CA PRO A 192 5.72 9.99 -2.47
C PRO A 192 6.65 9.09 -1.67
N VAL A 193 7.84 9.60 -1.31
CA VAL A 193 8.89 8.84 -0.64
C VAL A 193 9.04 9.20 0.84
N LEU A 194 8.59 10.38 1.24
CA LEU A 194 8.67 10.84 2.63
C LEU A 194 7.70 12.00 2.90
N MET A 195 7.36 12.15 4.18
CA MET A 195 6.62 13.28 4.74
C MET A 195 7.32 13.71 6.04
N LEU A 196 7.62 15.00 6.18
CA LEU A 196 8.28 15.53 7.38
C LEU A 196 7.80 16.95 7.75
N HIS A 197 8.07 17.38 8.97
CA HIS A 197 7.87 18.77 9.42
C HIS A 197 9.23 19.46 9.64
N SER A 198 9.25 20.79 9.60
CA SER A 198 10.46 21.62 9.74
C SER A 198 10.77 22.07 11.16
N ASP A 199 9.92 21.71 12.14
CA ASP A 199 10.06 22.06 13.56
C ASP A 199 10.30 23.56 13.82
N ASP A 200 9.60 24.40 13.05
CA ASP A 200 9.69 25.87 13.09
C ASP A 200 8.40 26.54 13.62
N ASP A 201 7.54 25.78 14.31
CA ASP A 201 6.22 26.15 14.80
C ASP A 201 5.18 26.53 13.71
N THR A 202 5.49 26.34 12.43
CA THR A 202 4.55 26.68 11.35
C THR A 202 3.50 25.61 11.11
N HIS A 203 3.74 24.40 11.64
CA HIS A 203 2.94 23.20 11.42
C HIS A 203 2.77 22.84 9.92
N ARG A 204 3.68 23.30 9.07
CA ARG A 204 3.75 22.89 7.67
C ARG A 204 4.29 21.46 7.56
N MET A 205 3.71 20.72 6.64
CA MET A 205 4.20 19.39 6.25
C MET A 205 4.81 19.48 4.86
N PHE A 206 5.93 18.78 4.68
CA PHE A 206 6.66 18.69 3.42
C PHE A 206 6.55 17.26 2.92
N ILE A 207 5.98 17.08 1.73
CA ILE A 207 5.86 15.77 1.09
C ILE A 207 6.80 15.76 -0.11
N ALA A 208 7.78 14.85 -0.12
CA ALA A 208 8.68 14.71 -1.25
C ALA A 208 8.28 13.56 -2.15
N GLU A 209 8.34 13.82 -3.45
CA GLU A 209 8.07 12.89 -4.53
C GLU A 209 9.38 12.38 -5.11
N GLN A 210 9.45 11.08 -5.44
CA GLN A 210 10.65 10.43 -6.01
C GLN A 210 11.17 11.18 -7.25
N VAL A 211 10.27 11.81 -8.01
CA VAL A 211 10.55 12.60 -9.22
C VAL A 211 11.20 13.97 -8.96
N GLY A 212 11.52 14.31 -7.70
CA GLY A 212 12.31 15.50 -7.36
C GLY A 212 11.50 16.74 -7.00
N PHE A 213 10.23 16.60 -6.64
CA PHE A 213 9.44 17.70 -6.09
C PHE A 213 9.29 17.57 -4.58
N VAL A 214 9.34 18.69 -3.86
CA VAL A 214 8.93 18.77 -2.45
C VAL A 214 7.77 19.74 -2.34
N TRP A 215 6.59 19.25 -1.97
CA TRP A 215 5.37 20.03 -1.82
C TRP A 215 5.16 20.49 -0.38
N VAL A 216 4.62 21.69 -0.20
CA VAL A 216 4.23 22.21 1.12
C VAL A 216 2.73 22.06 1.31
N TYR A 217 2.36 21.45 2.43
CA TYR A 217 0.99 21.39 2.94
C TYR A 217 0.88 22.25 4.20
N LEU A 218 -0.16 23.08 4.25
CA LEU A 218 -0.48 23.95 5.36
C LEU A 218 -1.28 23.20 6.45
N PRO A 219 -1.41 23.75 7.67
CA PRO A 219 -2.11 23.09 8.78
C PRO A 219 -3.59 22.80 8.51
N ASP A 220 -4.20 23.51 7.55
CA ASP A 220 -5.58 23.30 7.10
C ASP A 220 -5.71 22.18 6.05
N GLY A 221 -4.62 21.49 5.72
CA GLY A 221 -4.56 20.43 4.71
C GLY A 221 -4.40 20.93 3.28
N SER A 222 -4.39 22.25 3.04
CA SER A 222 -4.22 22.80 1.70
C SER A 222 -2.76 22.65 1.22
N ARG A 223 -2.59 22.26 -0.05
CA ARG A 223 -1.28 22.23 -0.73
C ARG A 223 -1.00 23.57 -1.39
N LEU A 224 0.21 24.10 -1.24
CA LEU A 224 0.65 25.27 -2.01
C LEU A 224 0.79 24.93 -3.50
N GLU A 225 0.51 25.91 -4.38
CA GLU A 225 0.61 25.72 -5.83
C GLU A 225 2.05 25.55 -6.31
N GLN A 226 3.00 26.23 -5.66
CA GLN A 226 4.42 26.13 -5.97
C GLN A 226 5.09 25.14 -5.01
N PRO A 227 6.01 24.29 -5.51
CA PRO A 227 6.77 23.40 -4.65
C PRO A 227 7.77 24.18 -3.81
N PHE A 228 8.11 23.65 -2.64
CA PHE A 228 9.25 24.10 -1.85
C PHE A 228 10.57 23.94 -2.62
N LEU A 229 10.71 22.83 -3.33
CA LEU A 229 11.90 22.48 -4.09
C LEU A 229 11.49 21.74 -5.36
N ASP A 230 12.06 22.17 -6.49
CA ASP A 230 11.97 21.50 -7.77
C ASP A 230 13.38 21.14 -8.24
N MET A 231 13.65 19.84 -8.26
CA MET A 231 14.87 19.23 -8.78
C MET A 231 14.57 18.18 -9.85
N SER A 232 13.39 18.23 -10.45
CA SER A 232 12.95 17.26 -11.45
C SER A 232 13.88 17.17 -12.67
N GLY A 233 14.63 18.23 -12.95
CA GLY A 233 15.66 18.26 -14.01
C GLY A 233 17.03 17.69 -13.61
N GLU A 234 17.29 17.48 -12.32
CA GLU A 234 18.59 16.99 -11.82
C GLU A 234 18.53 15.55 -11.30
N VAL A 235 17.39 15.15 -10.75
CA VAL A 235 17.20 13.84 -10.16
C VAL A 235 17.14 12.77 -11.26
N LEU A 236 17.94 11.73 -11.09
CA LEU A 236 17.88 10.54 -11.93
C LEU A 236 16.69 9.66 -11.51
N THR A 237 15.69 9.51 -12.38
CA THR A 237 14.55 8.60 -12.21
C THR A 237 14.31 7.79 -13.48
N THR A 238 13.64 6.64 -13.34
CA THR A 238 13.12 5.88 -14.48
C THR A 238 11.71 5.35 -14.19
N PRO A 239 10.91 5.01 -15.21
CA PRO A 239 9.58 4.42 -15.01
C PRO A 239 9.63 2.91 -14.70
N TRP A 240 10.81 2.31 -14.50
CA TRP A 240 10.93 0.88 -14.26
C TRP A 240 10.52 0.51 -12.83
N LEU A 241 9.67 -0.52 -12.69
CA LEU A 241 9.25 -1.01 -11.38
C LEU A 241 10.43 -1.61 -10.61
N GLY A 242 10.60 -1.20 -9.36
CA GLY A 242 11.72 -1.61 -8.51
C GLY A 242 13.00 -0.78 -8.70
N ASP A 243 12.96 0.27 -9.52
CA ASP A 243 13.99 1.29 -9.54
C ASP A 243 13.88 2.19 -8.30
N GLU A 244 14.90 2.16 -7.46
CA GLU A 244 14.95 2.97 -6.25
C GLU A 244 15.57 4.35 -6.50
N ARG A 245 16.09 4.64 -7.71
CA ARG A 245 16.71 5.94 -7.99
C ARG A 245 15.69 7.06 -7.97
N GLY A 246 16.10 8.20 -7.42
CA GLY A 246 15.25 9.38 -7.36
C GLY A 246 15.66 10.33 -6.25
N PHE A 247 14.71 11.15 -5.84
CA PHE A 247 14.77 11.85 -4.57
C PHE A 247 14.40 10.86 -3.47
N LEU A 248 15.26 10.69 -2.46
CA LEU A 248 15.13 9.58 -1.50
C LEU A 248 15.05 10.04 -0.04
N GLY A 249 15.62 11.19 0.26
CA GLY A 249 15.74 11.64 1.64
C GLY A 249 15.79 13.14 1.80
N MET A 250 15.25 13.60 2.92
CA MET A 250 15.33 14.98 3.35
C MET A 250 15.34 15.07 4.87
N ALA A 251 16.10 16.00 5.42
CA ALA A 251 16.07 16.33 6.84
C ALA A 251 16.26 17.84 7.05
N PHE A 252 15.43 18.45 7.89
CA PHE A 252 15.66 19.82 8.35
C PHE A 252 16.74 19.83 9.44
N HIS A 253 17.58 20.88 9.46
CA HIS A 253 18.52 21.07 10.56
C HIS A 253 17.74 21.30 11.87
N PRO A 254 18.20 20.83 13.05
CA PRO A 254 17.53 21.05 14.35
C PRO A 254 17.42 22.52 14.80
N LYS A 255 17.90 23.45 13.98
CA LYS A 255 17.86 24.91 14.17
C LYS A 255 17.39 25.59 12.90
N TYR A 256 16.55 24.90 12.12
CA TYR A 256 16.07 25.35 10.82
C TYR A 256 15.38 26.71 10.92
N ARG A 257 14.61 26.94 11.98
CA ARG A 257 14.01 28.25 12.28
C ARG A 257 15.02 29.41 12.29
N ASP A 258 16.24 29.17 12.78
CA ASP A 258 17.26 30.21 12.92
C ASP A 258 18.19 30.30 11.70
N ASN A 259 18.49 29.16 11.05
CA ASN A 259 19.53 29.08 10.03
C ASN A 259 19.03 28.73 8.62
N GLY A 260 17.78 28.30 8.49
CA GLY A 260 17.14 27.96 7.24
C GLY A 260 17.71 26.71 6.54
N ARG A 261 18.55 25.91 7.19
CA ARG A 261 19.28 24.80 6.56
C ARG A 261 18.50 23.50 6.55
N PHE A 262 18.56 22.81 5.43
CA PHE A 262 18.05 21.45 5.28
C PHE A 262 18.99 20.63 4.40
N PHE A 263 18.80 19.32 4.39
CA PHE A 263 19.67 18.37 3.74
C PHE A 263 18.86 17.46 2.86
N ILE A 264 19.39 17.11 1.69
CA ILE A 264 18.72 16.28 0.69
C ILE A 264 19.61 15.11 0.28
N TYR A 265 18.99 14.00 -0.09
CA TYR A 265 19.62 12.77 -0.58
C TYR A 265 18.94 12.34 -1.88
N TYR A 266 19.69 12.30 -2.98
CA TYR A 266 19.11 12.00 -4.29
C TYR A 266 20.11 11.37 -5.25
N SER A 267 19.59 10.62 -6.22
CA SER A 267 20.34 10.01 -7.30
C SER A 267 20.62 11.01 -8.41
N ILE A 268 21.83 11.00 -8.93
CA ILE A 268 22.26 11.83 -10.08
C ILE A 268 23.00 10.99 -11.12
N GLN A 269 23.02 11.50 -12.35
CA GLN A 269 23.87 10.97 -13.40
C GLN A 269 24.94 11.99 -13.80
N VAL A 270 26.21 11.61 -13.65
CA VAL A 270 27.38 12.42 -14.01
C VAL A 270 27.93 11.95 -15.36
N ASN A 271 28.18 12.90 -16.27
CA ASN A 271 28.74 12.66 -17.61
C ASN A 271 27.99 11.57 -18.42
N SER A 272 26.67 11.46 -18.20
CA SER A 272 25.77 10.47 -18.85
C SER A 272 26.18 9.01 -18.68
N LYS A 273 27.01 8.68 -17.67
CA LYS A 273 27.55 7.33 -17.48
C LYS A 273 27.67 6.89 -16.03
N LEU A 274 28.03 7.82 -15.15
CA LEU A 274 28.33 7.50 -13.76
C LEU A 274 27.14 7.88 -12.88
N GLU A 275 26.53 6.88 -12.26
CA GLU A 275 25.42 7.08 -11.33
C GLU A 275 25.99 7.25 -9.92
N LYS A 276 25.43 8.21 -9.19
CA LYS A 276 25.84 8.51 -7.84
C LYS A 276 24.62 8.81 -6.97
N ILE A 277 24.77 8.59 -5.69
CA ILE A 277 24.03 9.35 -4.68
C ILE A 277 24.78 10.64 -4.40
N ARG A 278 24.03 11.73 -4.27
CA ARG A 278 24.48 13.02 -3.75
C ARG A 278 23.71 13.37 -2.49
N ILE A 279 24.47 13.79 -1.47
CA ILE A 279 23.96 14.41 -0.26
C ILE A 279 24.41 15.86 -0.22
N SER A 280 23.46 16.78 -0.10
CA SER A 280 23.72 18.22 -0.13
C SER A 280 23.04 18.95 1.03
N GLU A 281 23.69 19.98 1.54
CA GLU A 281 23.05 21.03 2.35
C GLU A 281 22.44 22.07 1.42
N MET A 282 21.24 22.53 1.73
CA MET A 282 20.57 23.65 1.07
C MET A 282 20.01 24.62 2.11
N LYS A 283 19.56 25.78 1.65
CA LYS A 283 18.90 26.79 2.46
C LYS A 283 17.55 27.19 1.89
N VAL A 284 16.63 27.54 2.78
CA VAL A 284 15.39 28.24 2.42
C VAL A 284 15.71 29.63 1.86
N SER A 285 14.88 30.12 0.95
CA SER A 285 14.96 31.47 0.41
C SER A 285 14.86 32.52 1.51
N ALA A 286 15.67 33.57 1.39
CA ALA A 286 15.61 34.72 2.29
C ALA A 286 14.33 35.57 2.12
N TYR A 287 13.58 35.36 1.02
CA TYR A 287 12.40 36.16 0.66
C TYR A 287 11.09 35.40 0.81
N ASP A 288 11.14 34.07 0.82
CA ASP A 288 9.96 33.21 0.94
C ASP A 288 10.30 31.93 1.71
N MET A 289 9.65 31.75 2.86
CA MET A 289 9.84 30.57 3.71
C MET A 289 9.31 29.27 3.08
N ASN A 290 8.47 29.37 2.05
CA ASN A 290 7.88 28.23 1.34
C ASN A 290 8.68 27.84 0.10
N THR A 291 9.85 28.43 -0.14
CA THR A 291 10.67 28.16 -1.31
C THR A 291 12.14 27.97 -0.92
N ALA A 292 12.80 26.93 -1.43
CA ALA A 292 14.25 26.74 -1.32
C ALA A 292 15.02 27.73 -2.18
N ASP A 293 16.21 28.16 -1.74
CA ASP A 293 17.12 28.94 -2.58
C ASP A 293 17.87 27.99 -3.53
N PRO A 294 17.62 28.03 -4.86
CA PRO A 294 18.25 27.11 -5.80
C PRO A 294 19.77 27.31 -5.91
N TYR A 295 20.31 28.46 -5.48
CA TYR A 295 21.74 28.74 -5.53
C TYR A 295 22.47 28.41 -4.24
N SER A 296 21.76 27.86 -3.24
CA SER A 296 22.31 27.57 -1.92
C SER A 296 22.93 26.19 -1.77
N GLU A 297 22.83 25.33 -2.80
CA GLU A 297 23.28 23.95 -2.72
C GLU A 297 24.78 23.87 -2.42
N ARG A 298 25.10 23.09 -1.38
CA ARG A 298 26.45 22.73 -0.98
C ARG A 298 26.55 21.22 -0.84
N VAL A 299 27.21 20.59 -1.80
CA VAL A 299 27.48 19.15 -1.79
C VAL A 299 28.34 18.77 -0.58
N ILE A 300 27.87 17.80 0.19
CA ILE A 300 28.54 17.25 1.38
C ILE A 300 29.26 15.96 1.02
N LEU A 301 28.55 15.07 0.32
CA LEU A 301 29.01 13.73 0.01
C LEU A 301 28.45 13.26 -1.33
N GLU A 302 29.29 12.59 -2.10
CA GLU A 302 28.88 11.83 -3.27
C GLU A 302 29.42 10.41 -3.17
N ILE A 303 28.58 9.43 -3.51
CA ILE A 303 28.93 8.01 -3.48
C ILE A 303 28.54 7.42 -4.83
N GLU A 304 29.45 6.71 -5.48
CA GLU A 304 29.14 5.99 -6.72
C GLU A 304 28.21 4.81 -6.46
N GLU A 305 27.14 4.71 -7.25
CA GLU A 305 26.14 3.64 -7.14
C GLU A 305 26.30 2.64 -8.29
N PRO A 306 26.54 1.36 -7.99
CA PRO A 306 26.78 0.36 -9.02
C PRO A 306 25.49 -0.32 -9.53
N ALA A 307 24.33 -0.06 -8.91
CA ALA A 307 23.02 -0.50 -9.37
C ALA A 307 21.90 0.49 -9.00
N ALA A 308 20.73 0.25 -9.59
CA ALA A 308 19.52 1.06 -9.43
C ALA A 308 18.68 0.74 -8.19
N ASN A 309 19.17 -0.13 -7.29
CA ASN A 309 18.44 -0.62 -6.13
C ASN A 309 19.37 -0.77 -4.92
N HIS A 310 18.79 -0.89 -3.74
CA HIS A 310 19.43 -0.74 -2.44
C HIS A 310 20.22 0.58 -2.34
N ASN A 311 19.56 1.70 -2.64
CA ASN A 311 20.20 3.03 -2.59
C ASN A 311 20.14 3.67 -1.19
N GLY A 312 19.36 3.10 -0.27
CA GLY A 312 19.15 3.70 1.06
C GLY A 312 18.40 5.02 0.95
N GLY A 313 18.86 6.07 1.64
CA GLY A 313 18.34 7.42 1.44
C GLY A 313 17.86 8.13 2.69
N GLN A 314 17.73 7.43 3.82
CA GLN A 314 17.31 8.09 5.04
C GLN A 314 18.37 9.08 5.54
N LEU A 315 17.91 10.29 5.86
CA LEU A 315 18.65 11.32 6.56
C LEU A 315 17.93 11.63 7.87
N LEU A 316 18.66 11.72 8.98
CA LEU A 316 18.09 12.17 10.25
C LEU A 316 19.13 12.88 11.11
N PHE A 317 18.70 13.86 11.89
CA PHE A 317 19.54 14.41 12.94
C PHE A 317 19.34 13.65 14.24
N GLY A 318 20.43 13.21 14.84
CA GLY A 318 20.41 12.63 16.18
C GLY A 318 20.22 13.71 17.25
N VAL A 319 19.84 13.29 18.45
CA VAL A 319 19.75 14.18 19.64
C VAL A 319 21.11 14.75 20.05
N ASP A 320 22.20 14.17 19.56
CA ASP A 320 23.57 14.63 19.70
C ASP A 320 23.96 15.72 18.68
N GLY A 321 23.09 16.00 17.72
CA GLY A 321 23.26 17.06 16.73
C GLY A 321 24.03 16.65 15.47
N TYR A 322 24.39 15.38 15.32
CA TYR A 322 25.02 14.87 14.10
C TYR A 322 23.98 14.52 13.03
N LEU A 323 24.36 14.70 11.76
CA LEU A 323 23.58 14.21 10.63
C LEU A 323 23.92 12.73 10.37
N TYR A 324 22.95 11.85 10.56
CA TYR A 324 23.06 10.45 10.23
C TYR A 324 22.62 10.20 8.79
N ILE A 325 23.47 9.50 8.03
CA ILE A 325 23.26 9.15 6.62
C ILE A 325 23.22 7.63 6.52
N PHE A 326 22.12 7.09 5.98
CA PHE A 326 21.91 5.66 5.78
C PHE A 326 22.01 5.32 4.30
N THR A 327 23.08 4.63 3.93
CA THR A 327 23.38 4.22 2.56
C THR A 327 23.12 2.73 2.40
N GLY A 328 22.49 2.34 1.29
CA GLY A 328 22.35 0.93 0.96
C GLY A 328 23.64 0.35 0.38
N ASP A 329 23.69 -0.96 0.15
CA ASP A 329 24.89 -1.66 -0.34
C ASP A 329 25.15 -1.47 -1.85
N GLY A 330 24.26 -0.78 -2.56
CA GLY A 330 24.34 -0.56 -4.00
C GLY A 330 23.81 -1.73 -4.83
N GLY A 331 23.13 -2.70 -4.21
CA GLY A 331 22.14 -3.54 -4.87
C GLY A 331 22.65 -4.85 -5.47
N LYS A 332 21.79 -5.41 -6.35
CA LYS A 332 21.88 -6.75 -6.94
C LYS A 332 21.84 -7.91 -5.94
N ALA A 333 21.35 -9.06 -6.42
CA ALA A 333 21.29 -10.27 -5.63
C ALA A 333 22.70 -10.69 -5.15
N GLY A 334 22.87 -10.74 -3.83
CA GLY A 334 24.09 -11.21 -3.18
C GLY A 334 25.24 -10.20 -3.06
N ASP A 335 24.99 -8.88 -3.25
CA ASP A 335 26.00 -7.81 -3.19
C ASP A 335 27.31 -8.22 -3.90
N PRO A 336 27.28 -8.39 -5.24
CA PRO A 336 28.37 -9.00 -6.00
C PRO A 336 29.59 -8.08 -6.17
N PHE A 337 29.62 -6.94 -5.48
CA PHE A 337 30.61 -5.90 -5.69
C PHE A 337 31.88 -6.16 -4.84
N GLY A 338 33.01 -6.34 -5.53
CA GLY A 338 34.27 -6.70 -4.89
C GLY A 338 34.30 -8.16 -4.40
N LYS A 339 35.19 -8.46 -3.45
CA LYS A 339 35.43 -9.84 -2.99
C LYS A 339 34.37 -10.36 -2.01
N TYR A 340 33.75 -9.47 -1.24
CA TYR A 340 32.84 -9.83 -0.15
C TYR A 340 31.59 -8.94 -0.09
N GLY A 341 31.32 -8.16 -1.14
CA GLY A 341 30.27 -7.14 -1.14
C GLY A 341 30.73 -5.78 -0.58
N ASN A 342 29.99 -4.73 -0.94
CA ASN A 342 30.14 -3.38 -0.43
C ASN A 342 29.85 -3.31 1.07
N ALA A 343 28.81 -3.99 1.57
CA ALA A 343 28.41 -3.92 2.97
C ALA A 343 29.52 -4.41 3.92
N GLN A 344 30.27 -5.45 3.52
CA GLN A 344 31.37 -6.01 4.32
C GLN A 344 32.71 -5.28 4.10
N ASN A 345 32.81 -4.45 3.06
CA ASN A 345 33.99 -3.64 2.80
C ASN A 345 34.00 -2.42 3.74
N LYS A 346 34.97 -2.37 4.67
CA LYS A 346 35.11 -1.25 5.63
C LYS A 346 35.59 0.05 4.98
N SER A 347 36.14 -0.03 3.78
CA SER A 347 36.60 1.14 3.02
C SER A 347 35.51 1.70 2.08
N ALA A 348 34.37 1.02 1.96
CA ALA A 348 33.22 1.51 1.20
C ALA A 348 32.31 2.37 2.08
N LEU A 349 31.66 3.36 1.45
CA LEU A 349 30.62 4.18 2.08
C LEU A 349 29.21 3.61 1.86
N LEU A 350 29.10 2.50 1.11
CA LEU A 350 27.87 1.76 0.87
C LEU A 350 27.62 0.69 1.95
N GLY A 351 26.35 0.47 2.26
CA GLY A 351 25.87 -0.44 3.29
C GLY A 351 26.26 0.03 4.69
N LYS A 352 26.22 1.36 4.93
CA LYS A 352 26.69 2.00 6.17
C LYS A 352 25.62 2.90 6.79
N SER A 353 25.78 3.10 8.09
CA SER A 353 25.24 4.24 8.83
C SER A 353 26.41 5.09 9.27
N SER A 354 26.53 6.32 8.78
CA SER A 354 27.56 7.29 9.20
C SER A 354 26.93 8.47 9.93
N ALA A 355 27.72 9.17 10.75
CA ALA A 355 27.33 10.39 11.46
C ALA A 355 28.33 11.50 11.10
N HIS A 356 27.82 12.67 10.70
CA HIS A 356 28.60 13.81 10.18
C HIS A 356 28.34 15.11 10.94
#